data_AF-A0AAU3U8R9-F1
#
_entry.id   AF-A0AAU3U8R9-F1
#
_cell.length_a   1.000
_cell.length_b   1.000
_cell.length_c   1.000
_cell.angle_alpha   90.00
_cell.angle_beta   90.00
_cell.angle_gamma   90.00
#
_symmetry.space_group_name_H-M   'P 1'
#
loop_
_entity.id
_entity.type
_entity.pdbx_description
1 polymer ?
#
loop_
_entity_poly.entity_id
_entity_poly.type
_entity_poly.pdbx_seq_one_letter_code
_entity_poly.pdbx_strand_id
1 'polypeptide(L)' 'MPITMQNYALTWTDRDGVPRSSAVAYDKPSAGSRQQDLEAAGCSDVLIVETKPGQLPDPAV' A
#
# COMPACT_ATOMS: atom_id res chain seq x y z
N MET A 1 1.22 -11.14 -25.75
CA MET A 1 0.47 -11.20 -24.47
C MET A 1 0.66 -9.84 -23.80
N PRO A 2 -0.37 -9.01 -23.61
CA PRO A 2 -0.19 -7.76 -22.88
C PRO A 2 0.17 -8.13 -21.43
N ILE A 3 1.34 -7.70 -20.97
CA ILE A 3 1.70 -7.76 -19.56
C ILE A 3 0.86 -6.67 -18.91
N THR A 4 -0.25 -7.05 -18.27
CA THR A 4 -1.02 -6.11 -17.47
C THR A 4 -0.13 -5.72 -16.30
N MET A 5 0.43 -4.51 -16.35
CA MET A 5 1.26 -3.97 -15.28
C MET A 5 0.36 -3.74 -14.06
N GLN A 6 0.38 -4.70 -13.13
CA GLN A 6 -0.34 -4.63 -11.87
C GLN A 6 0.44 -3.75 -10.91
N ASN A 7 -0.22 -2.72 -10.40
CA ASN A 7 0.35 -1.85 -9.37
C ASN A 7 -0.28 -2.17 -8.02
N TYR A 8 0.45 -1.84 -6.97
CA TYR A 8 0.06 -2.08 -5.59
C TYR A 8 0.21 -0.78 -4.80
N ALA A 9 -0.74 -0.50 -3.92
CA ALA A 9 -0.64 0.54 -2.93
C ALA A 9 -0.68 -0.09 -1.53
N LEU A 10 -0.30 0.68 -0.52
CA LEU A 10 -0.40 0.24 0.86
C LEU A 10 -1.40 1.12 1.59
N THR A 11 -2.19 0.52 2.46
CA THR A 11 -2.96 1.22 3.50
C THR A 11 -2.48 0.74 4.85
N TRP A 12 -2.41 1.62 5.84
CA TRP A 12 -2.01 1.25 7.19
C TRP A 12 -2.56 2.24 8.20
N THR A 13 -2.62 1.81 9.46
CA THR A 13 -2.88 2.67 10.60
C THR A 13 -1.54 3.05 11.21
N ASP A 14 -1.26 4.35 11.29
CA ASP A 14 -0.06 4.86 11.95
C ASP A 14 -0.10 4.55 13.46
N ARG A 15 1.03 4.69 14.17
CA ARG A 15 1.09 4.44 15.62
C ARG A 15 0.09 5.31 16.39
N ASP A 16 -0.19 6.51 15.87
CA ASP A 16 -1.16 7.43 16.45
C ASP A 16 -2.62 7.03 16.18
N GLY A 17 -2.88 5.88 15.56
CA GLY A 17 -4.21 5.39 15.22
C GLY A 17 -4.81 6.02 13.96
N VAL A 18 -4.01 6.74 13.17
CA VAL A 18 -4.48 7.47 11.99
C VAL A 18 -4.40 6.59 10.74
N PRO A 19 -5.50 6.38 10.00
CA PRO A 19 -5.46 5.68 8.72
C PRO A 19 -4.66 6.48 7.66
N ARG A 20 -3.80 5.77 6.94
CA ARG A 20 -2.91 6.30 5.91
C ARG A 20 -2.94 5.40 4.69
N SER A 21 -2.61 5.99 3.55
CA SER A 21 -2.42 5.26 2.30
C SER A 21 -1.16 5.75 1.58
N SER A 22 -0.59 4.89 0.73
CA SER A 22 0.58 5.24 -0.04
C SER A 22 0.19 6.18 -1.18
N ALA A 23 0.91 7.29 -1.30
CA ALA A 23 0.72 8.25 -2.39
C ALA A 23 1.25 7.75 -3.74
N VAL A 24 2.01 6.65 -3.74
CA VAL A 24 2.62 6.05 -4.92
C VAL A 24 2.14 4.61 -5.09
N ALA A 25 2.16 4.18 -6.35
CA ALA A 25 2.02 2.80 -6.76
C ALA A 25 3.38 2.09 -6.75
N TYR A 26 3.37 0.84 -6.33
CA TYR A 26 4.51 -0.06 -6.25
C TYR A 26 4.31 -1.27 -7.16
N ASP A 27 5.42 -1.87 -7.59
CA ASP A 27 5.41 -3.28 -7.96
C ASP A 27 5.28 -4.17 -6.71
N LYS A 28 4.97 -5.46 -6.91
CA LYS A 28 4.70 -6.40 -5.81
C LYS A 28 5.87 -6.56 -4.83
N PRO A 29 7.13 -6.78 -5.27
CA PRO A 29 8.28 -6.82 -4.37
C PRO A 29 8.46 -5.54 -3.54
N SER A 30 8.37 -4.37 -4.18
CA SER A 30 8.52 -3.08 -3.51
C SER A 30 7.40 -2.85 -2.47
N ALA A 31 6.16 -3.25 -2.78
CA ALA A 31 5.05 -3.19 -1.83
C ALA A 31 5.29 -4.08 -0.61
N GLY A 32 5.81 -5.29 -0.81
CA GLY A 32 6.16 -6.21 0.28
C GLY A 32 7.28 -5.66 1.18
N SER A 33 8.32 -5.06 0.59
CA SER A 33 9.37 -4.39 1.37
C SER A 33 8.79 -3.24 2.20
N ARG A 34 7.90 -2.45 1.60
CA ARG A 34 7.29 -1.31 2.30
C ARG A 34 6.37 -1.75 3.44
N GLN A 35 5.66 -2.86 3.28
CA GLN A 35 4.85 -3.44 4.35
C GLN A 35 5.72 -3.78 5.56
N GLN A 36 6.85 -4.47 5.35
CA GLN A 36 7.77 -4.82 6.43
C GLN A 36 8.34 -3.59 7.14
N ASP A 37 8.65 -2.52 6.41
CA ASP A 37 9.10 -1.26 7.01
C ASP A 37 8.02 -0.64 7.92
N LEU A 38 6.75 -0.69 7.50
CA LEU A 38 5.63 -0.15 8.27
C LEU A 38 5.36 -0.98 9.53
N GLU A 39 5.40 -2.31 9.41
CA GLU A 39 5.28 -3.21 10.56
C GLU A 39 6.44 -3.00 11.56
N ALA A 40 7.68 -2.85 11.05
CA ALA A 40 8.85 -2.56 11.87
C ALA A 40 8.79 -1.16 12.54
N ALA A 41 8.14 -0.19 11.89
CA ALA A 41 7.87 1.12 12.47
C ALA A 41 6.76 1.10 13.55
N GLY A 42 6.05 -0.03 13.70
CA GLY A 42 4.97 -0.19 14.66
C GLY A 42 3.62 0.33 14.16
N CYS A 43 3.43 0.42 12.84
CA CYS A 43 2.11 0.65 12.24
C CYS A 43 1.27 -0.64 12.31
N SER A 44 -0.05 -0.50 12.41
CA SER A 44 -1.00 -1.62 12.38
C SER A 44 -1.84 -1.60 11.10
N ASP A 45 -2.65 -2.64 10.89
CA ASP A 45 -3.57 -2.75 9.75
C ASP A 45 -2.90 -2.53 8.38
N VAL A 46 -1.63 -2.94 8.25
CA VAL A 46 -0.86 -2.78 7.03
C VAL A 46 -1.35 -3.76 5.97
N LEU A 47 -1.98 -3.23 4.92
CA LEU A 47 -2.55 -4.00 3.82
C LEU A 47 -1.97 -3.54 2.49
N ILE A 48 -1.61 -4.50 1.65
CA ILE A 48 -1.27 -4.25 0.26
C ILE A 48 -2.56 -4.38 -0.57
N VAL A 49 -2.95 -3.30 -1.23
CA VAL A 49 -4.12 -3.25 -2.10
C VAL A 49 -3.70 -3.16 -3.56
N GLU A 50 -4.37 -3.90 -4.42
CA GLU A 50 -4.16 -3.77 -5.86
C GLU A 50 -4.71 -2.42 -6.34
N THR A 51 -3.89 -1.66 -7.08
CA THR A 51 -4.31 -0.41 -7.69
C THR A 51 -4.12 -0.43 -9.20
N LYS A 52 -4.97 0.31 -9.88
CA LYS A 52 -4.82 0.56 -11.32
C LYS A 52 -3.87 1.74 -11.53
N PRO A 53 -3.07 1.72 -12.62
CA PRO A 53 -2.30 2.90 -12.99
C PRO A 53 -3.22 4.12 -13.08
N GLY A 54 -2.90 5.19 -12.34
CA GLY A 54 -3.67 6.45 -12.33
C GLY A 54 -4.88 6.49 -11.39
N GLN A 55 -5.13 5.45 -10.58
CA GLN A 55 -6.16 5.46 -9.55
C GLN A 55 -5.52 5.49 -8.16
N LEU A 56 -5.84 6.49 -7.34
CA LEU A 56 -5.47 6.47 -5.92
C LEU A 56 -6.35 5.44 -5.21
N PRO A 57 -5.82 4.64 -4.28
CA PRO A 57 -6.64 3.72 -3.49
C PRO A 57 -7.66 4.53 -2.69
N ASP A 58 -8.93 4.10 -2.73
CA ASP A 58 -9.96 4.67 -1.90
C ASP A 58 -9.58 4.49 -0.42
N PRO A 59 -9.71 5.54 0.41
CA PRO A 59 -9.47 5.40 1.84
C PRO A 59 -10.45 4.37 2.42
N ALA A 60 -9.94 3.50 3.30
CA ALA A 60 -10.77 2.54 4.01
C ALA A 60 -11.85 3.30 4.81
N VAL A 61 -13.11 3.05 4.48
CA VAL A 61 -14.30 3.52 5.21
C VAL A 61 -14.57 2.68 6.44
#